data_AF-A0A1G1BUH0-F1
#
_entry.id   AF-A0A1G1BUH0-F1
#
_cell.length_a   1.000
_cell.length_b   1.000
_cell.length_c   1.000
_cell.angle_alpha   90.00
_cell.angle_beta   90.00
_cell.angle_gamma   90.00
#
_symmetry.space_group_name_H-M   'P 1'
#
loop_
_entity.id
_entity.type
_entity.pdbx_description
1 polymer ?
#
loop_
_entity_poly.entity_id
_entity_poly.type
_entity_poly.pdbx_seq_one_letter_code
_entity_poly.pdbx_strand_id
1 'polypeptide(L)'
;MKTSVQLKKPYGTGTFSRIRNARYLGWEDAFDVEFEDGLCFLEPHRGIRQANRISDKAVPVCVEVDKELGSHFRVIYDTAEVAEVSWAFVRELPPADTPTQPRRRQCMTRLMATASRRKV
;
A
#
# COMPACT_ATOMS: atom_id res chain seq x y z
N MET A 1 2.32 -26.04 0.36
CA MET A 1 1.82 -24.66 0.28
C MET A 1 1.95 -24.03 1.65
N LYS A 2 2.69 -22.92 1.79
CA LYS A 2 2.75 -22.20 3.07
C LYS A 2 1.52 -21.31 3.15
N THR A 3 0.57 -21.67 4.01
CA THR A 3 -0.58 -20.83 4.35
C THR A 3 -0.05 -19.47 4.78
N SER A 4 -0.33 -18.40 4.03
CA SER A 4 0.04 -17.07 4.49
C SER A 4 -0.76 -16.82 5.76
N VAL A 5 -0.08 -16.71 6.90
CA VAL A 5 -0.73 -16.27 8.13
C VAL A 5 -1.27 -14.87 7.83
N GLN A 6 -2.59 -14.74 7.74
CA GLN A 6 -3.23 -13.46 7.55
C GLN A 6 -3.06 -12.67 8.85
N LEU A 7 -1.98 -11.91 8.91
CA LEU A 7 -1.61 -11.12 10.10
C LEU A 7 -2.59 -9.96 10.34
N LYS A 8 -3.15 -9.40 9.27
CA LYS A 8 -4.17 -8.34 9.38
C LYS A 8 -5.50 -8.91 9.88
N LYS A 9 -6.10 -8.21 10.84
CA LYS A 9 -7.41 -8.51 11.41
C LYS A 9 -8.53 -7.93 10.54
N PRO A 10 -9.77 -8.42 10.65
CA PRO A 10 -10.92 -7.73 10.07
C PRO A 10 -11.03 -6.28 10.58
N TYR A 11 -11.60 -5.41 9.74
CA TYR A 11 -11.86 -4.01 10.09
C TYR A 11 -12.59 -3.88 11.43
N GLY A 12 -12.11 -2.98 12.29
CA GLY A 12 -12.69 -2.68 13.60
C GLY A 12 -12.51 -3.76 14.67
N THR A 13 -11.73 -4.82 14.39
CA THR A 13 -11.45 -5.90 15.35
C THR A 13 -10.00 -5.92 15.82
N GLY A 14 -9.15 -5.03 15.29
CA GLY A 14 -7.78 -4.85 15.73
C GLY A 14 -7.71 -4.19 17.10
N THR A 15 -6.63 -4.45 17.81
CA THR A 15 -6.31 -3.78 19.06
C THR A 15 -5.18 -2.79 18.82
N PHE A 16 -5.32 -1.59 19.37
CA PHE A 16 -4.30 -0.57 19.29
C PHE A 16 -2.98 -1.07 19.91
N SER A 17 -1.89 -0.86 19.19
CA SER A 17 -0.53 -0.91 19.71
C SER A 17 0.24 0.23 19.05
N ARG A 18 1.15 0.86 19.80
CA ARG A 18 1.90 2.03 19.30
C ARG A 18 2.89 1.58 18.24
N ILE A 19 2.99 2.36 17.18
CA ILE A 19 4.05 2.21 16.18
C ILE A 19 5.34 2.71 16.82
N ARG A 20 6.31 1.81 16.96
CA ARG A 20 7.63 2.12 17.50
C ARG A 20 8.57 2.64 16.42
N ASN A 21 8.49 2.05 15.24
CA ASN A 21 9.37 2.39 14.11
C ASN A 21 8.65 2.13 12.79
N ALA A 22 8.96 2.93 11.79
CA ALA A 22 8.54 2.72 10.41
C ALA A 22 9.67 3.14 9.47
N ARG A 23 10.05 2.26 8.54
CA ARG A 23 11.09 2.56 7.55
C ARG A 23 10.73 2.05 6.17
N TYR A 24 11.12 2.79 5.15
CA TYR A 24 10.92 2.38 3.76
C TYR A 24 12.02 1.43 3.29
N LEU A 25 11.63 0.27 2.76
CA LEU A 25 12.53 -0.72 2.14
C LEU A 25 12.42 -0.60 0.62
N GLY A 26 13.29 0.22 0.03
CA GLY A 26 13.26 0.53 -1.40
C GLY A 26 13.40 -0.68 -2.33
N TRP A 27 14.03 -1.76 -1.86
CA TRP A 27 14.18 -2.99 -2.64
C TRP A 27 12.91 -3.87 -2.67
N GLU A 28 12.01 -3.72 -1.69
CA GLU A 28 10.72 -4.43 -1.64
C GLU A 28 9.52 -3.54 -2.06
N ASP A 29 9.73 -2.24 -2.28
CA ASP A 29 8.66 -1.22 -2.42
C ASP A 29 7.61 -1.35 -1.30
N ALA A 30 8.10 -1.43 -0.05
CA ALA A 30 7.28 -1.66 1.14
C ALA A 30 7.81 -0.92 2.37
N PHE A 31 6.98 -0.79 3.39
CA PHE A 31 7.32 -0.21 4.68
C PHE A 31 7.40 -1.32 5.73
N ASP A 32 8.54 -1.41 6.41
CA ASP A 32 8.69 -2.24 7.59
C ASP A 32 8.23 -1.43 8.80
N VAL A 33 7.17 -1.91 9.46
CA VAL A 33 6.48 -1.23 10.55
C VAL A 33 6.56 -2.11 11.79
N GLU A 34 7.21 -1.60 12.83
CA GLU A 34 7.43 -2.28 14.10
C GLU A 34 6.49 -1.70 15.16
N PHE A 35 5.79 -2.57 15.89
CA PHE A 35 4.87 -2.20 16.97
C PHE A 35 5.48 -2.45 18.35
N GLU A 36 4.99 -1.74 19.36
CA GLU A 36 5.41 -1.94 20.76
C GLU A 36 5.06 -3.34 21.31
N ASP A 37 4.04 -4.01 20.75
CA ASP A 37 3.69 -5.39 21.10
C ASP A 37 4.65 -6.45 20.50
N GLY A 38 5.70 -6.00 19.81
CA GLY A 38 6.72 -6.85 19.22
C GLY A 38 6.38 -7.42 17.85
N LEU A 39 5.20 -7.09 17.30
CA LEU A 39 4.86 -7.48 15.94
C LEU A 39 5.47 -6.55 14.91
N CYS A 40 5.85 -7.12 13.77
CA CYS A 40 6.32 -6.39 12.60
C CYS A 40 5.44 -6.70 11.41
N PHE A 41 5.15 -5.67 10.61
CA PHE A 41 4.36 -5.76 9.40
C PHE A 41 5.16 -5.19 8.23
N LEU A 42 5.12 -5.91 7.12
CA LEU A 42 5.64 -5.41 5.85
C LEU A 42 4.45 -4.89 5.02
N GLU A 43 4.24 -3.57 5.06
CA GLU A 43 3.11 -2.91 4.40
C GLU A 43 3.49 -2.49 2.96
N PRO A 44 2.82 -3.00 1.93
CA PRO A 44 3.12 -2.63 0.55
C PRO A 44 2.86 -1.15 0.27
N HIS A 45 3.83 -0.47 -0.35
CA HIS A 45 3.76 0.97 -0.64
C HIS A 45 2.57 1.32 -1.56
N ARG A 46 2.22 0.42 -2.49
CA ARG A 46 1.05 0.58 -3.37
C ARG A 46 -0.25 0.86 -2.62
N GLY A 47 -0.49 0.17 -1.50
CA GLY A 47 -1.71 0.35 -0.72
C GLY A 47 -1.78 1.75 -0.11
N ILE A 48 -0.66 2.22 0.43
CA ILE A 48 -0.51 3.55 1.02
C ILE A 48 -0.74 4.64 -0.04
N ARG A 49 -0.11 4.51 -1.21
CA ARG A 49 -0.29 5.47 -2.32
C ARG A 49 -1.74 5.57 -2.74
N GLN A 50 -2.41 4.44 -2.95
CA GLN A 50 -3.81 4.39 -3.36
C GLN A 50 -4.73 5.04 -2.32
N ALA A 51 -4.52 4.74 -1.03
CA ALA A 51 -5.34 5.27 0.05
C ALA A 51 -5.18 6.80 0.21
N ASN A 52 -3.98 7.31 0.00
CA ASN A 52 -3.64 8.72 0.18
C ASN A 52 -3.63 9.55 -1.11
N ARG A 53 -4.00 8.94 -2.25
CA ARG A 53 -4.01 9.57 -3.59
C ARG A 53 -2.64 10.11 -4.03
N ILE A 54 -1.57 9.43 -3.61
CA ILE A 54 -0.19 9.77 -3.98
C ILE A 54 0.10 9.28 -5.40
N SER A 55 0.87 10.04 -6.15
CA SER A 55 1.37 9.64 -7.47
C SER A 55 2.13 8.30 -7.43
N ASP A 56 1.89 7.42 -8.41
CA ASP A 56 2.63 6.17 -8.57
C ASP A 56 4.13 6.36 -8.81
N LYS A 57 4.56 7.57 -9.19
CA LYS A 57 5.96 7.93 -9.42
C LYS A 57 6.63 8.62 -8.23
N ALA A 58 5.86 8.98 -7.19
CA ALA A 58 6.39 9.68 -6.03
C ALA A 58 7.33 8.75 -5.24
N VAL A 59 8.45 9.30 -4.79
CA VAL A 59 9.49 8.57 -4.05
C VAL A 59 9.50 9.03 -2.59
N PRO A 60 9.42 8.11 -1.60
CA PRO A 60 9.54 8.46 -0.20
C PRO A 60 10.91 9.05 0.09
N VAL A 61 10.95 10.24 0.68
CA VAL A 61 12.19 10.93 1.09
C VAL A 61 12.35 10.98 2.60
N CYS A 62 11.25 10.96 3.35
CA CYS A 62 11.28 10.93 4.81
C CYS A 62 10.09 10.11 5.35
N VAL A 63 10.34 9.40 6.45
CA VAL A 63 9.32 8.66 7.21
C VAL A 63 9.39 9.12 8.66
N GLU A 64 8.27 9.59 9.20
CA GLU A 64 8.19 10.14 10.56
C GLU A 64 7.10 9.42 11.35
N VAL A 65 7.46 8.82 12.48
CA VAL A 65 6.50 8.22 13.40
C VAL A 65 5.98 9.28 14.37
N ASP A 66 4.67 9.26 14.65
CA ASP A 66 4.04 10.07 15.69
C ASP A 66 4.70 9.81 17.06
N LYS A 67 5.42 10.81 17.59
CA LYS A 67 6.20 10.68 18.82
C LYS A 67 5.34 10.71 20.09
N GLU A 68 4.16 11.31 20.02
CA GLU A 68 3.32 11.49 21.20
C GLU A 68 2.50 10.24 21.46
N LEU A 69 1.71 9.80 20.48
CA LEU A 69 0.82 8.65 20.65
C LEU A 69 1.34 7.39 19.97
N GLY A 70 2.24 7.48 18.99
CA GLY A 70 2.60 6.35 18.14
C GLY A 70 1.40 5.84 17.33
N SER A 71 0.45 6.73 17.04
CA SER A 71 -0.84 6.36 16.44
C SER A 71 -0.77 6.16 14.92
N HIS A 72 0.22 6.79 14.30
CA HIS A 72 0.43 6.80 12.85
C HIS A 72 1.90 7.07 12.51
N PHE A 73 2.24 6.93 11.24
CA PHE A 73 3.44 7.51 10.66
C PHE A 73 3.10 8.31 9.41
N ARG A 74 3.95 9.27 9.06
CA ARG A 74 3.86 10.08 7.86
C ARG A 74 4.95 9.68 6.89
N VAL A 75 4.60 9.64 5.62
CA VAL A 75 5.53 9.48 4.51
C VAL A 75 5.53 10.76 3.72
N ILE A 76 6.68 11.44 3.70
CA ILE A 76 6.90 12.65 2.91
C ILE A 76 7.55 12.23 1.61
N TYR A 77 7.00 12.68 0.50
CA TYR A 77 7.47 12.36 -0.84
C TYR A 77 8.27 13.50 -1.47
N ASP A 78 9.06 13.19 -2.49
CA ASP A 78 9.78 14.16 -3.32
C ASP A 78 8.87 15.17 -4.03
N THR A 79 7.62 14.79 -4.29
CA THR A 79 6.55 15.64 -4.83
C THR A 79 5.94 16.60 -3.81
N ALA A 80 6.45 16.62 -2.57
CA ALA A 80 5.88 17.31 -1.40
C ALA A 80 4.49 16.81 -0.96
N GLU A 81 3.98 15.74 -1.58
CA GLU A 81 2.81 15.03 -1.08
C GLU A 81 3.14 14.35 0.26
N VAL A 82 2.13 14.20 1.12
CA VAL A 82 2.28 13.53 2.42
C VAL A 82 1.18 12.48 2.55
N ALA A 83 1.58 11.23 2.83
CA ALA A 83 0.66 10.18 3.21
C ALA A 83 0.68 10.00 4.73
N GLU A 84 -0.49 9.94 5.35
CA GLU A 84 -0.63 9.58 6.77
C GLU A 84 -1.14 8.13 6.85
N VAL A 85 -0.47 7.31 7.65
CA VAL A 85 -0.75 5.88 7.75
C VAL A 85 -0.97 5.52 9.21
N SER A 86 -2.23 5.22 9.57
CA SER A 86 -2.60 4.87 10.93
C SER A 86 -2.21 3.44 11.29
N TRP A 87 -2.07 3.17 12.60
CA TRP A 87 -1.87 1.81 13.12
C TRP A 87 -2.92 0.81 12.58
N ALA A 88 -4.18 1.25 12.45
CA ALA A 88 -5.28 0.42 12.00
C ALA A 88 -5.14 0.05 10.52
N PHE A 89 -4.67 0.97 9.68
CA PHE A 89 -4.40 0.67 8.27
C PHE A 89 -3.41 -0.50 8.10
N VAL A 90 -2.40 -0.55 8.97
CA VAL A 90 -1.39 -1.62 8.96
C VAL A 90 -1.93 -2.91 9.57
N ARG A 91 -2.72 -2.85 10.65
CA ARG A 91 -3.19 -4.04 11.35
C ARG A 91 -4.51 -4.61 10.84
N GLU A 92 -5.27 -3.86 10.09
CA GLU A 92 -6.63 -4.24 9.70
C GLU A 92 -6.81 -4.31 8.18
N LEU A 93 -7.70 -5.20 7.77
CA LEU A 93 -8.21 -5.26 6.42
C LEU A 93 -9.20 -4.10 6.19
N PRO A 94 -9.36 -3.63 4.95
CA PRO A 94 -10.43 -2.70 4.63
C PRO A 94 -11.82 -3.33 4.92
N PRO A 95 -12.86 -2.52 5.16
CA PRO A 95 -14.22 -3.01 5.32
C PRO A 95 -14.66 -3.88 4.13
N ALA A 96 -15.40 -4.97 4.40
CA ALA A 96 -15.80 -5.95 3.38
C ALA A 96 -16.64 -5.34 2.24
N ASP A 97 -17.45 -4.32 2.54
CA ASP A 97 -18.30 -3.64 1.56
C ASP A 97 -17.56 -2.54 0.77
N THR A 98 -16.25 -2.40 0.98
CA THR A 98 -15.44 -1.52 0.13
C THR A 98 -15.42 -2.14 -1.26
N PRO A 99 -15.99 -1.49 -2.30
CA PRO A 99 -15.92 -2.03 -3.65
C PRO A 99 -14.43 -2.22 -3.97
N THR A 100 -14.02 -3.48 -4.12
CA THR A 100 -12.67 -3.80 -4.58
C THR A 100 -12.55 -3.14 -5.94
N GLN A 101 -11.84 -2.01 -6.03
CA GLN A 101 -11.69 -1.29 -7.28
C GLN A 101 -11.20 -2.31 -8.32
N PRO A 102 -11.88 -2.43 -9.48
CA PRO A 102 -11.59 -3.49 -10.41
C PRO A 102 -10.11 -3.42 -10.79
N ARG A 103 -9.39 -4.53 -10.57
CA ARG A 103 -8.06 -4.70 -11.15
C ARG A 103 -8.22 -4.43 -12.64
N ARG A 104 -7.64 -3.32 -13.13
CA ARG A 104 -7.65 -2.96 -14.56
C ARG A 104 -7.30 -4.23 -15.33
N ARG A 105 -8.29 -4.80 -16.03
CA ARG A 105 -8.04 -5.88 -16.98
C ARG A 105 -6.97 -5.34 -17.91
N GLN A 106 -5.82 -6.00 -17.97
CA GLN A 106 -4.90 -5.82 -19.09
C GLN A 106 -5.73 -6.06 -20.35
N CYS A 107 -5.99 -4.99 -21.09
CA CYS A 107 -6.52 -5.09 -22.43
C CYS A 107 -5.36 -5.68 -23.26
N MET A 108 -5.34 -7.01 -23.38
CA MET A 108 -4.49 -7.69 -24.34
C MET A 108 -4.88 -7.22 -25.73
N THR A 109 -3.94 -6.52 -26.35
CA THR A 109 -3.62 -6.45 -27.77
C THR A 109 -4.55 -7.26 -28.67
N ARG A 110 -5.36 -6.58 -29.50
CA ARG A 110 -5.90 -7.20 -30.72
C ARG A 110 -5.09 -6.72 -31.92
N LEU A 111 -4.17 -7.62 -32.30
CA LEU A 111 -3.64 -7.90 -33.63
C LEU A 111 -3.89 -6.87 -34.74
N MET A 112 -2.78 -6.35 -35.28
CA MET A 112 -2.70 -5.82 -36.65
C MET A 112 -3.15 -6.90 -37.64
N ALA A 113 -4.18 -6.61 -38.43
CA ALA A 113 -4.48 -7.37 -39.65
C ALA A 113 -4.18 -6.47 -40.85
N THR A 114 -3.06 -6.76 -41.50
CA THR A 114 -2.68 -6.29 -42.83
C THR A 114 -3.65 -6.85 -43.87
N ALA A 115 -4.37 -5.98 -44.59
CA ALA A 115 -5.12 -6.37 -45.78
C ALA A 115 -4.34 -5.95 -47.03
N SER A 116 -3.90 -6.95 -47.78
CA SER A 116 -3.19 -6.88 -49.05
C SER A 116 -4.14 -6.63 -50.24
N ARG A 117 -3.56 -6.05 -51.29
CA ARG A 117 -4.09 -5.63 -52.60
C ARG A 117 -5.02 -6.64 -53.34
N ARG A 118 -5.96 -6.11 -54.13
CA ARG A 118 -6.31 -6.47 -55.54
C ARG A 118 -7.25 -5.38 -56.12
N LYS A 119 -6.79 -4.53 -57.05
CA LYS A 119 -6.95 -4.61 -58.53
C LYS A 119 -8.39 -4.86 -59.01
N VAL A 120 -8.98 -3.84 -59.63
CA VAL A 120 -9.71 -3.92 -60.92
C VAL A 120 -9.10 -2.87 -61.82
#